data_AF-A0AAU0ZY63-F1
#
_entry.id   AF-A0AAU0ZY63-F1
#
_cell.length_a   1.000
_cell.length_b   1.000
_cell.length_c   1.000
_cell.angle_alpha   90.00
_cell.angle_beta   90.00
_cell.angle_gamma   90.00
#
_symmetry.space_group_name_H-M   'P 1'
#
loop_
_entity.id
_entity.type
_entity.pdbx_description
1 polymer ?
#
loop_
_entity_poly.entity_id
_entity_poly.type
_entity_poly.pdbx_seq_one_letter_code
_entity_poly.pdbx_strand_id
1 'polypeptide(L)'
;MSVDVRTGVSPMLSRLADEQATGALIREHGTLYLEDGRVVHAESPSTPGMDVLLTRGGAVQAEGWSEAVDRAGARQRVGRYLVEQGRLSDGALELCHLGALFDAAYFTLAPSSGPTRFRYGVSHWFGTVRPVLVAAVQRETLRRRDLLQRIWPEPDTDTAPLNRIIRHGEVCVPPRRRNVLDLVDGARTASQIALTLGRPAFHTLVDLRRLAACGLVTPVFAPAPPTLPEQAVVEDPDVALLRRLRAGLEAL
;
A
#
# COMPACT_ATOMS: atom_id res chain seq x y z
N MET A 1 -3.06 17.07 -30.21
CA MET A 1 -2.97 17.48 -28.79
C MET A 1 -1.87 16.65 -28.15
N SER A 2 -0.71 17.25 -27.93
CA SER A 2 0.43 16.59 -27.28
C SER A 2 0.10 16.31 -25.82
N VAL A 3 0.14 15.03 -25.44
CA VAL A 3 0.19 14.62 -24.04
C VAL A 3 1.62 14.85 -23.56
N ASP A 4 1.78 15.70 -22.56
CA ASP A 4 3.06 16.01 -21.94
C ASP A 4 3.60 14.77 -21.19
N VAL A 5 4.86 14.42 -21.44
CA VAL A 5 5.53 13.15 -21.08
C VAL A 5 6.30 13.25 -19.74
N ARG A 6 6.00 14.22 -18.85
CA ARG A 6 6.84 14.49 -17.67
C ARG A 6 6.15 14.63 -16.31
N THR A 7 4.93 14.13 -16.12
CA THR A 7 4.37 14.00 -14.75
C THR A 7 4.72 12.65 -14.15
N GLY A 8 5.92 12.57 -13.55
CA GLY A 8 6.28 11.42 -12.70
C GLY A 8 5.24 11.18 -11.61
N VAL A 9 5.09 9.93 -11.16
CA VAL A 9 4.07 9.50 -10.18
C VAL A 9 4.04 10.38 -8.91
N SER A 10 5.18 10.99 -8.57
CA SER A 10 5.29 12.01 -7.53
C SER A 10 6.37 13.03 -7.90
N PRO A 11 6.01 14.28 -8.23
CA PRO A 11 6.98 15.36 -8.48
C PRO A 11 7.89 15.61 -7.27
N MET A 12 7.34 15.51 -6.05
CA MET A 12 8.10 15.66 -4.81
C MET A 12 9.20 14.61 -4.67
N LEU A 13 8.90 13.33 -4.99
CA LEU A 13 9.90 12.26 -4.93
C LEU A 13 11.03 12.48 -5.93
N SER A 14 10.72 12.96 -7.14
CA SER A 14 11.73 13.32 -8.14
C SER A 14 12.63 14.46 -7.64
N ARG A 15 12.05 15.52 -7.07
CA ARG A 15 12.81 16.62 -6.47
C ARG A 15 13.76 16.15 -5.36
N LEU A 16 13.28 15.27 -4.47
CA LEU A 16 14.10 14.70 -3.39
C LEU A 16 15.26 13.84 -3.92
N ALA A 17 15.07 13.18 -5.06
CA ALA A 17 16.12 12.43 -5.73
C ALA A 17 17.21 13.37 -6.29
N ASP A 18 16.79 14.44 -6.96
CA ASP A 18 17.70 15.44 -7.54
C ASP A 18 18.50 16.19 -6.47
N GLU A 19 17.88 16.43 -5.31
CA GLU A 19 18.51 17.03 -4.13
C GLU A 19 19.38 16.05 -3.32
N GLN A 20 19.47 14.79 -3.73
CA GLN A 20 20.18 13.73 -3.02
C GLN A 20 19.74 13.60 -1.55
N ALA A 21 18.44 13.80 -1.29
CA ALA A 21 17.92 13.87 0.07
C ALA A 21 17.98 12.50 0.76
N THR A 22 18.31 12.53 2.05
CA THR A 22 18.28 11.37 2.97
C THR A 22 17.20 11.60 4.03
N GLY A 23 16.27 10.65 4.15
CA GLY A 23 15.12 10.79 5.04
C GLY A 23 13.90 9.95 4.62
N ALA A 24 12.75 10.23 5.24
CA ALA A 24 11.51 9.51 5.00
C ALA A 24 10.44 10.40 4.35
N LEU A 25 9.93 10.00 3.18
CA LEU A 25 8.77 10.58 2.52
C LEU A 25 7.50 9.85 2.97
N ILE A 26 6.70 10.52 3.79
CA ILE A 26 5.45 10.02 4.35
C ILE A 26 4.29 10.46 3.45
N ARG A 27 3.46 9.52 3.05
CA ARG A 27 2.22 9.70 2.29
C ARG A 27 1.06 8.98 2.98
N GLU A 28 -0.14 9.22 2.49
CA GLU A 28 -1.38 8.62 2.99
C GLU A 28 -1.33 7.09 3.08
N HIS A 29 -0.77 6.43 2.06
CA HIS A 29 -0.76 4.97 1.95
C HIS A 29 0.61 4.34 2.24
N GLY A 30 1.53 5.07 2.89
CA GLY A 30 2.80 4.51 3.33
C GLY A 30 3.98 5.48 3.32
N THR A 31 5.18 4.93 3.46
CA THR A 31 6.43 5.69 3.60
C THR A 31 7.48 5.15 2.64
N LEU A 32 8.23 6.05 1.98
CA LEU A 32 9.45 5.73 1.23
C LEU A 32 10.65 6.27 2.01
N TYR A 33 11.68 5.45 2.19
CA TYR A 33 12.93 5.84 2.83
C TYR A 33 13.98 6.08 1.76
N LEU A 34 14.64 7.22 1.84
CA LEU A 34 15.65 7.67 0.90
C LEU A 34 17.00 7.80 1.59
N GLU A 35 18.05 7.43 0.86
CA GLU A 35 19.46 7.66 1.19
C GLU A 35 20.14 8.15 -0.08
N ASP A 36 20.75 9.34 -0.02
CA ASP A 36 21.42 10.00 -1.14
C ASP A 36 20.57 10.06 -2.42
N GLY A 37 19.28 10.38 -2.26
CA GLY A 37 18.31 10.46 -3.36
C GLY A 37 17.85 9.12 -3.94
N ARG A 38 18.21 7.99 -3.32
CA ARG A 38 17.83 6.64 -3.74
C ARG A 38 16.85 6.04 -2.74
N VAL A 39 15.87 5.29 -3.22
CA VAL A 39 14.94 4.56 -2.37
C VAL A 39 15.65 3.35 -1.79
N VAL A 40 15.80 3.31 -0.47
CA VAL A 40 16.45 2.20 0.24
C VAL A 40 15.46 1.30 0.96
N HIS A 41 14.25 1.78 1.25
CA HIS A 41 13.18 0.98 1.82
C HIS A 41 11.81 1.59 1.53
N ALA A 42 10.75 0.80 1.65
CA ALA A 42 9.37 1.26 1.52
C ALA A 42 8.44 0.44 2.44
N GLU A 43 7.45 1.09 3.04
CA GLU A 43 6.43 0.46 3.87
C GLU A 43 5.04 0.93 3.45
N SER A 44 4.07 0.03 3.47
CA SER A 44 2.67 0.35 3.29
C SER A 44 1.80 -0.59 4.12
N PRO A 45 0.76 -0.10 4.81
CA PRO A 45 -0.19 -0.96 5.52
C PRO A 45 -0.99 -1.88 4.58
N SER A 46 -0.96 -1.62 3.27
CA SER A 46 -1.67 -2.39 2.26
C SER A 46 -0.90 -3.61 1.75
N THR A 47 0.32 -3.85 2.24
CA THR A 47 1.11 -5.02 1.88
C THR A 47 1.90 -5.59 3.06
N PRO A 48 2.17 -6.90 3.10
CA PRO A 48 3.01 -7.48 4.14
C PRO A 48 4.43 -6.90 4.16
N GLY A 49 4.93 -6.60 5.36
CA GLY A 49 6.30 -6.17 5.60
C GLY A 49 7.31 -7.32 5.53
N MET A 50 8.59 -6.99 5.68
CA MET A 50 9.70 -7.96 5.66
C MET A 50 9.57 -9.03 6.75
N ASP A 51 9.00 -8.68 7.91
CA ASP A 51 8.68 -9.60 9.00
C ASP A 51 7.80 -10.74 8.51
N VAL A 52 6.66 -10.41 7.91
CA VAL A 52 5.69 -11.39 7.43
C VAL A 52 6.24 -12.17 6.25
N LEU A 53 6.87 -11.48 5.29
CA LEU A 53 7.37 -12.12 4.06
C LEU A 53 8.49 -13.13 4.35
N LEU A 54 9.41 -12.81 5.27
CA LEU A 54 10.51 -13.71 5.61
C LEU A 54 10.07 -14.85 6.54
N THR A 55 9.16 -14.59 7.48
CA THR A 55 8.73 -15.61 8.45
C THR A 55 7.70 -16.56 7.87
N ARG A 56 6.60 -16.06 7.30
CA ARG A 56 5.56 -16.92 6.69
C ARG A 56 6.06 -17.60 5.41
N GLY A 57 6.98 -16.97 4.69
CA GLY A 57 7.66 -17.57 3.54
C GLY A 57 8.65 -18.68 3.92
N GLY A 58 8.93 -18.88 5.22
CA GLY A 58 9.84 -19.90 5.72
C GLY A 58 11.32 -19.60 5.49
N ALA A 59 11.66 -18.38 5.03
CA ALA A 59 13.04 -17.96 4.82
C ALA A 59 13.79 -17.75 6.15
N VAL A 60 13.07 -17.31 7.19
CA VAL A 60 13.62 -17.08 8.53
C VAL A 60 12.62 -17.60 9.57
N GLN A 61 13.10 -18.32 10.59
CA GLN A 61 12.26 -18.73 11.72
C GLN A 61 11.80 -17.53 12.55
N ALA A 62 10.60 -17.56 13.13
CA ALA A 62 10.02 -16.43 13.85
C ALA A 62 10.90 -15.95 15.01
N GLU A 63 11.48 -16.88 15.77
CA GLU A 63 12.40 -16.56 16.87
C GLU A 63 13.67 -15.88 16.37
N GLY A 64 14.18 -16.34 15.22
CA GLY A 64 15.34 -15.75 14.57
C GLY A 64 15.11 -14.34 14.05
N TRP A 65 13.89 -14.07 13.60
CA TRP A 65 13.46 -12.73 13.23
C TRP A 65 13.41 -11.80 14.45
N SER A 66 12.73 -12.22 15.53
CA SER A 66 12.63 -11.43 16.76
C SER A 66 14.00 -11.11 17.36
N GLU A 67 14.90 -12.11 17.43
CA GLU A 67 16.27 -11.90 17.89
C GLU A 67 17.01 -10.86 17.02
N ALA A 68 16.86 -10.94 15.69
CA ALA A 68 17.51 -10.00 14.79
C ALA A 68 17.02 -8.56 14.99
N VAL A 69 15.72 -8.38 15.19
CA VAL A 69 15.13 -7.07 15.50
C VAL A 69 15.66 -6.54 16.83
N ASP A 70 15.65 -7.35 17.89
CA ASP A 70 16.12 -6.95 19.23
C ASP A 70 17.60 -6.61 19.24
N ARG A 71 18.42 -7.41 18.56
CA ARG A 71 19.89 -7.26 18.55
C ARG A 71 20.36 -6.17 17.60
N ALA A 72 19.70 -5.95 16.46
CA ALA A 72 20.24 -5.11 15.39
C ALA A 72 19.32 -3.96 14.93
N GLY A 73 18.07 -3.89 15.40
CA GLY A 73 17.12 -2.84 15.02
C GLY A 73 17.57 -1.43 15.40
N ALA A 74 18.06 -1.23 16.62
CA ALA A 74 18.57 0.06 17.08
C ALA A 74 19.81 0.54 16.30
N ARG A 75 20.55 -0.39 15.67
CA ARG A 75 21.71 -0.10 14.83
C ARG A 75 21.36 -0.02 13.34
N GLN A 76 20.09 -0.12 12.98
CA GLN A 76 19.61 -0.12 11.60
C GLN A 76 20.27 -1.18 10.73
N ARG A 77 20.42 -2.41 11.27
CA ARG A 77 21.22 -3.48 10.66
C ARG A 77 20.55 -4.85 10.67
N VAL A 78 19.22 -4.92 10.77
CA VAL A 78 18.51 -6.21 10.88
C VAL A 78 18.77 -7.11 9.67
N GLY A 79 18.66 -6.58 8.45
CA GLY A 79 18.94 -7.38 7.25
C GLY A 79 20.37 -7.92 7.24
N ARG A 80 21.35 -7.07 7.57
CA ARG A 80 22.76 -7.46 7.63
C ARG A 80 23.03 -8.50 8.71
N TYR A 81 22.42 -8.35 9.88
CA TYR A 81 22.55 -9.29 10.99
C TYR A 81 22.02 -10.67 10.62
N LEU A 82 20.88 -10.76 9.92
CA LEU A 82 20.33 -12.04 9.45
C LEU A 82 21.32 -12.80 8.55
N VAL A 83 22.07 -12.07 7.72
CA VAL A 83 23.12 -12.67 6.88
C VAL A 83 24.33 -13.10 7.70
N GLU A 84 24.80 -12.23 8.61
CA GLU A 84 25.96 -12.52 9.47
C GLU A 84 25.72 -13.72 10.40
N GLN A 85 24.47 -13.96 10.82
CA GLN A 85 24.07 -15.14 11.59
C GLN A 85 23.77 -16.38 10.71
N GLY A 86 23.97 -16.31 9.40
CA GLY A 86 23.70 -17.42 8.46
C GLY A 86 22.23 -17.79 8.31
N ARG A 87 21.31 -16.92 8.78
CA ARG A 87 19.86 -17.13 8.71
C ARG A 87 19.29 -16.81 7.33
N LEU A 88 20.00 -16.01 6.54
CA LEU A 88 19.64 -15.66 5.17
C LEU A 88 20.91 -15.47 4.32
N SER A 89 20.89 -15.81 3.03
CA SER A 89 21.99 -15.44 2.14
C SER A 89 21.85 -13.99 1.66
N ASP A 90 22.95 -13.36 1.24
CA ASP A 90 22.92 -12.01 0.66
C ASP A 90 21.94 -11.92 -0.53
N GLY A 91 21.98 -12.90 -1.44
CA GLY A 91 21.10 -12.92 -2.61
C GLY A 91 19.62 -13.11 -2.24
N ALA A 92 19.31 -13.95 -1.25
CA ALA A 92 17.94 -14.11 -0.76
C ALA A 92 17.44 -12.83 -0.08
N LEU A 93 18.29 -12.17 0.71
CA LEU A 93 17.97 -10.88 1.32
C LEU A 93 17.65 -9.83 0.27
N GLU A 94 18.49 -9.68 -0.77
CA GLU A 94 18.28 -8.69 -1.82
C GLU A 94 16.99 -8.97 -2.59
N LEU A 95 16.70 -10.22 -2.97
CA LEU A 95 15.47 -10.58 -3.67
C LEU A 95 14.21 -10.30 -2.84
N CYS A 96 14.18 -10.73 -1.58
CA CYS A 96 13.06 -10.48 -0.68
C CYS A 96 12.86 -8.98 -0.45
N HIS A 97 13.95 -8.25 -0.19
CA HIS A 97 13.92 -6.82 0.06
C HIS A 97 13.43 -6.02 -1.15
N LEU A 98 13.96 -6.30 -2.36
CA LEU A 98 13.50 -5.63 -3.59
C LEU A 98 12.04 -5.95 -3.89
N GLY A 99 11.63 -7.20 -3.67
CA GLY A 99 10.22 -7.61 -3.79
C GLY A 99 9.31 -6.78 -2.89
N ALA A 100 9.65 -6.69 -1.59
CA ALA A 100 8.91 -5.90 -0.61
C ALA A 100 8.92 -4.39 -0.94
N LEU A 101 10.07 -3.84 -1.34
CA LEU A 101 10.23 -2.42 -1.67
C LEU A 101 9.33 -2.02 -2.84
N PHE A 102 9.37 -2.74 -3.96
CA PHE A 102 8.52 -2.41 -5.11
C PHE A 102 7.04 -2.64 -4.82
N ASP A 103 6.71 -3.61 -3.96
CA ASP A 103 5.34 -3.87 -3.56
C ASP A 103 4.77 -2.75 -2.68
N ALA A 104 5.47 -2.37 -1.62
CA ALA A 104 5.08 -1.25 -0.77
C ALA A 104 5.05 0.06 -1.57
N ALA A 105 6.07 0.33 -2.38
CA ALA A 105 6.13 1.54 -3.20
C ALA A 105 4.95 1.66 -4.18
N TYR A 106 4.43 0.55 -4.72
CA TYR A 106 3.22 0.58 -5.54
C TYR A 106 2.03 1.20 -4.80
N PHE A 107 1.79 0.80 -3.55
CA PHE A 107 0.72 1.34 -2.70
C PHE A 107 1.04 2.75 -2.18
N THR A 108 2.26 2.97 -1.69
CA THR A 108 2.69 4.29 -1.19
C THR A 108 2.57 5.38 -2.26
N LEU A 109 2.82 5.04 -3.52
CA LEU A 109 2.75 5.97 -4.65
C LEU A 109 1.36 6.06 -5.28
N ALA A 110 0.34 5.37 -4.76
CA ALA A 110 -1.05 5.49 -5.22
C ALA A 110 -1.48 6.98 -5.31
N PRO A 111 -2.34 7.35 -6.28
CA PRO A 111 -2.93 8.68 -6.32
C PRO A 111 -3.59 8.99 -4.98
N SER A 112 -3.28 10.16 -4.41
CA SER A 112 -3.74 10.55 -3.09
C SER A 112 -3.79 12.07 -3.04
N SER A 113 -4.85 12.59 -2.41
CA SER A 113 -5.03 14.02 -2.12
C SER A 113 -4.58 14.38 -0.69
N GLY A 114 -4.14 13.38 0.08
CA GLY A 114 -3.67 13.55 1.44
C GLY A 114 -2.34 14.29 1.53
N PRO A 115 -2.00 14.81 2.73
CA PRO A 115 -0.76 15.53 2.95
C PRO A 115 0.45 14.63 2.67
N THR A 116 1.46 15.20 2.03
CA THR A 116 2.77 14.56 1.81
C THR A 116 3.82 15.33 2.61
N ARG A 117 4.64 14.63 3.41
CA ARG A 117 5.68 15.24 4.26
C ARG A 117 6.99 14.50 4.09
N PHE A 118 8.10 15.24 4.09
CA PHE A 118 9.44 14.67 4.16
C PHE A 118 10.09 14.94 5.52
N ARG A 119 10.72 13.93 6.11
CA ARG A 119 11.49 14.03 7.35
C ARG A 119 12.95 13.68 7.06
N TYR A 120 13.83 14.69 7.08
CA TYR A 120 15.27 14.51 6.88
C TYR A 120 15.90 13.66 7.99
N GLY A 121 16.94 12.90 7.62
CA GLY A 121 17.77 12.12 8.55
C GLY A 121 17.09 10.89 9.17
N VAL A 122 15.87 10.56 8.74
CA VAL A 122 15.16 9.35 9.17
C VAL A 122 15.54 8.18 8.26
N SER A 123 16.15 7.15 8.84
CA SER A 123 16.45 5.88 8.16
C SER A 123 15.59 4.75 8.71
N HIS A 124 15.39 3.72 7.88
CA HIS A 124 14.63 2.54 8.29
C HIS A 124 15.47 1.60 9.14
N TRP A 125 14.87 0.98 10.15
CA TRP A 125 15.54 0.10 11.11
C TRP A 125 16.04 -1.22 10.49
N PHE A 126 15.51 -1.62 9.34
CA PHE A 126 15.96 -2.82 8.64
C PHE A 126 17.36 -2.67 8.05
N GLY A 127 17.76 -1.43 7.77
CA GLY A 127 19.02 -1.06 7.15
C GLY A 127 18.98 -1.07 5.63
N THR A 128 20.02 -0.49 5.03
CA THR A 128 20.16 -0.42 3.58
C THR A 128 20.65 -1.76 3.02
N VAL A 129 19.85 -2.37 2.14
CA VAL A 129 20.22 -3.60 1.41
C VAL A 129 20.65 -3.25 -0.01
N ARG A 130 19.71 -2.76 -0.82
CA ARG A 130 19.94 -2.40 -2.22
C ARG A 130 19.25 -1.08 -2.56
N PRO A 131 20.01 0.03 -2.69
CA PRO A 131 19.44 1.31 -3.10
C PRO A 131 18.90 1.26 -4.53
N VAL A 132 17.69 1.77 -4.75
CA VAL A 132 17.00 1.81 -6.05
C VAL A 132 16.82 3.25 -6.50
N LEU A 133 17.04 3.51 -7.79
CA LEU A 133 16.77 4.84 -8.37
C LEU A 133 15.28 5.18 -8.29
N VAL A 134 14.94 6.40 -7.88
CA VAL A 134 13.56 6.89 -7.85
C VAL A 134 12.85 6.70 -9.20
N ALA A 135 13.54 6.98 -10.31
CA ALA A 135 12.98 6.77 -11.65
C ALA A 135 12.64 5.29 -11.95
N ALA A 136 13.39 4.33 -11.39
CA ALA A 136 13.08 2.91 -11.54
C ALA A 136 11.85 2.51 -10.72
N VAL A 137 11.72 3.03 -9.49
CA VAL A 137 10.52 2.84 -8.66
C VAL A 137 9.28 3.40 -9.35
N GLN A 138 9.33 4.65 -9.81
CA GLN A 138 8.21 5.29 -10.52
C GLN A 138 7.80 4.53 -11.78
N ARG A 139 8.79 4.09 -12.58
CA ARG A 139 8.53 3.30 -13.80
C ARG A 139 7.86 1.97 -13.49
N GLU A 140 8.33 1.26 -12.48
CA GLU A 140 7.72 -0.02 -12.07
C GLU A 140 6.31 0.19 -11.51
N THR A 141 6.07 1.25 -10.73
CA THR A 141 4.71 1.61 -10.27
C THR A 141 3.75 1.83 -11.45
N LEU A 142 4.16 2.59 -12.48
CA LEU A 142 3.34 2.81 -13.68
C LEU A 142 3.10 1.51 -14.45
N ARG A 143 4.16 0.73 -14.69
CA ARG A 143 4.04 -0.59 -15.35
C ARG A 143 3.05 -1.51 -14.65
N ARG A 144 3.06 -1.52 -13.30
CA ARG A 144 2.15 -2.31 -12.47
C ARG A 144 0.70 -1.85 -12.59
N ARG A 145 0.45 -0.54 -12.61
CA ARG A 145 -0.89 0.03 -12.87
C ARG A 145 -1.40 -0.36 -14.25
N ASP A 146 -0.59 -0.18 -15.29
CA ASP A 146 -0.95 -0.53 -16.66
C ASP A 146 -1.26 -2.03 -16.79
N LEU A 147 -0.50 -2.88 -16.10
CA LEU A 147 -0.76 -4.32 -16.07
C LEU A 147 -2.12 -4.63 -15.47
N LEU A 148 -2.43 -4.06 -14.31
CA LEU A 148 -3.71 -4.29 -13.64
C LEU A 148 -4.88 -3.75 -14.48
N GLN A 149 -4.73 -2.57 -15.08
CA GLN A 149 -5.72 -1.97 -15.98
C GLN A 149 -6.03 -2.86 -17.19
N ARG A 150 -5.02 -3.50 -17.76
CA ARG A 150 -5.18 -4.44 -18.89
C ARG A 150 -5.85 -5.76 -18.50
N ILE A 151 -5.71 -6.20 -17.25
CA ILE A 151 -6.31 -7.46 -16.79
C ILE A 151 -7.80 -7.27 -16.51
N TRP A 152 -8.13 -6.24 -15.74
CA TRP A 152 -9.50 -5.91 -15.32
C TRP A 152 -9.53 -4.42 -14.95
N PRO A 153 -10.22 -3.56 -15.73
CA PRO A 153 -10.19 -2.11 -15.54
C PRO A 153 -10.73 -1.61 -14.20
N GLU A 154 -11.69 -2.32 -13.61
CA GLU A 154 -12.41 -1.88 -12.43
C GLU A 154 -11.52 -2.00 -11.17
N PRO A 155 -11.18 -0.88 -10.50
CA PRO A 155 -10.24 -0.88 -9.39
C PRO A 155 -10.84 -1.36 -8.07
N ASP A 156 -12.17 -1.47 -7.97
CA ASP A 156 -12.87 -1.82 -6.73
C ASP A 156 -12.43 -3.17 -6.16
N THR A 157 -11.97 -4.10 -7.02
CA THR A 157 -11.46 -5.40 -6.58
C THR A 157 -10.17 -5.32 -5.78
N ASP A 158 -9.46 -4.19 -5.84
CA ASP A 158 -8.18 -4.02 -5.17
C ASP A 158 -8.34 -3.63 -3.69
N THR A 159 -9.45 -2.95 -3.35
CA THR A 159 -9.66 -2.33 -2.04
C THR A 159 -10.91 -2.82 -1.32
N ALA A 160 -11.97 -3.16 -2.04
CA ALA A 160 -13.20 -3.65 -1.43
C ALA A 160 -13.04 -5.10 -0.91
N PRO A 161 -13.79 -5.48 0.14
CA PRO A 161 -14.04 -6.89 0.43
C PRO A 161 -14.61 -7.60 -0.80
N LEU A 162 -14.35 -8.89 -0.95
CA LEU A 162 -14.74 -9.65 -2.14
C LEU A 162 -15.65 -10.84 -1.79
N ASN A 163 -16.71 -11.04 -2.57
CA ASN A 163 -17.55 -12.24 -2.54
C ASN A 163 -17.16 -13.19 -3.66
N ARG A 164 -17.28 -14.51 -3.41
CA ARG A 164 -17.20 -15.51 -4.47
C ARG A 164 -18.51 -15.55 -5.25
N ILE A 165 -18.39 -15.71 -6.55
CA ILE A 165 -19.51 -16.02 -7.42
C ILE A 165 -19.55 -17.52 -7.61
N ILE A 166 -20.61 -18.18 -7.13
CA ILE A 166 -20.83 -19.60 -7.37
C ILE A 166 -21.25 -19.75 -8.83
N ARG A 167 -20.43 -20.46 -9.62
CA ARG A 167 -20.78 -20.82 -11.00
C ARG A 167 -21.03 -22.30 -11.14
N HIS A 168 -22.10 -22.64 -11.85
CA HIS A 168 -22.38 -23.99 -12.29
C HIS A 168 -21.61 -24.24 -13.60
N GLY A 169 -20.54 -25.04 -13.52
CA GLY A 169 -19.66 -25.38 -14.65
C GLY A 169 -18.18 -25.46 -14.23
N GLU A 170 -17.39 -26.30 -14.90
CA GLU A 170 -15.96 -26.44 -14.60
C GLU A 170 -15.16 -25.23 -15.11
N VAL A 171 -14.75 -24.36 -14.19
CA VAL A 171 -13.76 -23.32 -14.48
C VAL A 171 -12.40 -23.80 -13.97
N CYS A 172 -11.47 -24.06 -14.90
CA CYS A 172 -10.12 -24.46 -14.52
C CYS A 172 -9.35 -23.27 -13.92
N VAL A 173 -9.33 -23.18 -12.59
CA VAL A 173 -8.51 -22.20 -11.87
C VAL A 173 -7.14 -22.82 -11.59
N PRO A 174 -6.01 -22.16 -11.94
CA PRO A 174 -4.68 -22.64 -11.58
C PRO A 174 -4.50 -22.73 -10.05
N PRO A 175 -3.70 -23.68 -9.52
CA PRO A 175 -3.58 -23.92 -8.08
C PRO A 175 -3.25 -22.65 -7.27
N ARG A 176 -2.31 -21.83 -7.76
CA ARG A 176 -1.94 -20.55 -7.13
C ARG A 176 -3.14 -19.59 -6.98
N ARG A 177 -4.04 -19.54 -7.96
CA ARG A 177 -5.25 -18.69 -7.91
C ARG A 177 -6.35 -19.32 -7.05
N ARG A 178 -6.39 -20.66 -6.91
CA ARG A 178 -7.30 -21.33 -5.97
C ARG A 178 -7.03 -20.91 -4.54
N ASN A 179 -5.76 -20.92 -4.11
CA ASN A 179 -5.41 -20.48 -2.75
C ASN A 179 -5.88 -19.05 -2.42
N VAL A 180 -5.92 -18.16 -3.43
CA VAL A 180 -6.47 -16.79 -3.28
C VAL A 180 -7.98 -16.85 -3.18
N LEU A 181 -8.63 -17.54 -4.12
CA LEU A 181 -10.08 -17.72 -4.15
C LEU A 181 -10.59 -18.34 -2.84
N ASP A 182 -9.85 -19.29 -2.28
CA ASP A 182 -10.16 -19.99 -1.03
C ASP A 182 -10.15 -19.11 0.22
N LEU A 183 -9.57 -17.91 0.14
CA LEU A 183 -9.59 -16.91 1.22
C LEU A 183 -10.61 -15.79 1.01
N VAL A 184 -11.29 -15.76 -0.15
CA VAL A 184 -12.37 -14.81 -0.44
C VAL A 184 -13.62 -15.25 0.32
N ASP A 185 -14.07 -14.44 1.26
CA ASP A 185 -15.14 -14.78 2.23
C ASP A 185 -16.19 -13.69 2.41
N GLY A 186 -16.16 -12.64 1.59
CA GLY A 186 -17.04 -11.47 1.70
C GLY A 186 -16.55 -10.39 2.67
N ALA A 187 -15.53 -10.67 3.48
CA ALA A 187 -15.02 -9.75 4.49
C ALA A 187 -13.58 -9.29 4.20
N ARG A 188 -12.75 -10.14 3.58
CA ARG A 188 -11.34 -9.80 3.32
C ARG A 188 -11.13 -8.96 2.07
N THR A 189 -10.26 -7.95 2.20
CA THR A 189 -9.67 -7.21 1.08
C THR A 189 -8.46 -7.94 0.48
N ALA A 190 -7.99 -7.51 -0.69
CA ALA A 190 -6.80 -8.06 -1.32
C ALA A 190 -5.55 -8.00 -0.42
N SER A 191 -5.36 -6.89 0.32
CA SER A 191 -4.26 -6.73 1.27
C SER A 191 -4.32 -7.74 2.41
N GLN A 192 -5.52 -7.98 2.96
CA GLN A 192 -5.71 -8.95 4.04
C GLN A 192 -5.52 -10.40 3.57
N ILE A 193 -5.91 -10.71 2.33
CA ILE A 193 -5.61 -12.01 1.70
C ILE A 193 -4.10 -12.17 1.52
N ALA A 194 -3.40 -11.13 1.02
CA ALA A 194 -1.95 -11.16 0.85
C ALA A 194 -1.20 -11.38 2.18
N LEU A 195 -1.64 -10.70 3.24
CA LEU A 195 -1.13 -10.87 4.61
C LEU A 195 -1.35 -12.30 5.12
N THR A 196 -2.54 -12.85 4.91
CA THR A 196 -2.86 -14.23 5.31
C THR A 196 -1.95 -15.22 4.59
N LEU A 197 -1.72 -15.02 3.30
CA LEU A 197 -0.86 -15.88 2.47
C LEU A 197 0.65 -15.64 2.69
N GLY A 198 1.06 -14.56 3.37
CA GLY A 198 2.47 -14.23 3.57
C GLY A 198 3.23 -13.91 2.28
N ARG A 199 2.59 -13.21 1.34
CA ARG A 199 3.17 -12.91 0.01
C ARG A 199 2.89 -11.46 -0.41
N PRO A 200 3.63 -10.91 -1.39
CA PRO A 200 3.42 -9.54 -1.87
C PRO A 200 1.98 -9.30 -2.35
N ALA A 201 1.40 -8.17 -1.96
CA ALA A 201 0.01 -7.84 -2.25
C ALA A 201 -0.24 -7.56 -3.73
N PHE A 202 0.70 -6.99 -4.48
CA PHE A 202 0.51 -6.78 -5.93
C PHE A 202 0.22 -8.09 -6.68
N HIS A 203 0.88 -9.18 -6.29
CA HIS A 203 0.63 -10.48 -6.88
C HIS A 203 -0.77 -11.01 -6.55
N THR A 204 -1.31 -10.67 -5.38
CA THR A 204 -2.69 -10.96 -5.00
C THR A 204 -3.67 -10.11 -5.79
N LEU A 205 -3.38 -8.83 -6.05
CA LEU A 205 -4.17 -8.00 -6.95
C LEU A 205 -4.26 -8.58 -8.37
N VAL A 206 -3.13 -9.02 -8.94
CA VAL A 206 -3.11 -9.68 -10.26
C VAL A 206 -3.97 -10.94 -10.28
N ASP A 207 -3.88 -11.78 -9.24
CA ASP A 207 -4.67 -13.01 -9.15
C ASP A 207 -6.17 -12.71 -9.00
N LEU A 208 -6.54 -11.72 -8.18
CA LEU A 208 -7.94 -11.30 -7.97
C LEU A 208 -8.55 -10.64 -9.20
N ARG A 209 -7.84 -9.74 -9.88
CA ARG A 209 -8.31 -9.15 -11.15
C ARG A 209 -8.53 -10.21 -12.22
N ARG A 210 -7.69 -11.24 -12.28
CA ARG A 210 -7.91 -12.39 -13.19
C ARG A 210 -9.11 -13.24 -12.78
N LEU A 211 -9.37 -13.40 -11.48
CA LEU A 211 -10.57 -14.09 -10.99
C LEU A 211 -11.84 -13.27 -11.31
N ALA A 212 -11.78 -11.94 -11.18
CA ALA A 212 -12.87 -11.02 -11.51
C ALA A 212 -13.16 -11.02 -13.01
N ALA A 213 -12.12 -10.97 -13.86
CA ALA A 213 -12.26 -11.12 -15.31
C ALA A 213 -12.84 -12.48 -15.71
N CYS A 214 -12.56 -13.53 -14.94
CA CYS A 214 -13.24 -14.81 -15.10
C CYS A 214 -14.65 -14.82 -14.49
N GLY A 215 -15.16 -13.78 -13.85
CA GLY A 215 -16.47 -13.75 -13.20
C GLY A 215 -16.60 -14.69 -12.00
N LEU A 216 -15.52 -14.88 -11.24
CA LEU A 216 -15.46 -15.75 -10.05
C LEU A 216 -15.49 -14.98 -8.74
N VAL A 217 -15.20 -13.68 -8.77
CA VAL A 217 -15.27 -12.80 -7.59
C VAL A 217 -15.91 -11.48 -7.98
N THR A 218 -16.56 -10.84 -7.02
CA THR A 218 -17.12 -9.50 -7.16
C THR A 218 -16.82 -8.68 -5.91
N PRO A 219 -16.55 -7.37 -6.04
CA PRO A 219 -16.51 -6.48 -4.89
C PRO A 219 -17.84 -6.49 -4.14
N VAL A 220 -17.73 -6.39 -2.82
CA VAL A 220 -18.84 -6.17 -1.89
C VAL A 220 -18.94 -4.68 -1.66
N PHE A 221 -20.00 -4.09 -2.16
CA PHE A 221 -20.36 -2.72 -1.83
C PHE A 221 -21.33 -2.74 -0.65
N ALA A 222 -21.02 -1.99 0.38
CA ALA A 222 -22.03 -1.68 1.38
C ALA A 222 -23.20 -0.99 0.65
N PRO A 223 -24.46 -1.36 0.90
CA PRO A 223 -25.58 -0.59 0.39
C PRO A 223 -25.41 0.85 0.88
N ALA A 224 -25.54 1.83 -0.02
CA ALA A 224 -25.50 3.23 0.37
C ALA A 224 -26.48 3.42 1.53
N PRO A 225 -26.10 4.11 2.62
CA PRO A 225 -27.05 4.43 3.67
C PRO A 225 -28.25 5.12 3.01
N PRO A 226 -29.50 4.78 3.39
CA PRO A 226 -30.65 5.45 2.82
C PRO A 226 -30.42 6.95 2.98
N THR A 227 -30.49 7.68 1.87
CA THR A 227 -30.56 9.14 1.90
C THR A 227 -31.79 9.49 2.69
N LEU A 228 -31.62 9.73 4.00
CA LEU A 228 -32.63 10.39 4.80
C LEU A 228 -32.89 11.73 4.09
N PRO A 229 -34.14 12.07 3.77
CA PRO A 229 -34.45 13.39 3.25
C PRO A 229 -33.81 14.39 4.20
N GLU A 230 -32.98 15.27 3.63
CA GLU A 230 -32.27 16.34 4.33
C GLU A 230 -33.23 16.92 5.36
N GLN A 231 -33.01 16.60 6.64
CA GLN A 231 -33.79 17.21 7.70
C GLN A 231 -33.48 18.69 7.55
N ALA A 232 -34.45 19.43 7.03
CA ALA A 232 -34.42 20.88 6.99
C ALA A 232 -33.88 21.31 8.35
N VAL A 233 -32.74 22.00 8.35
CA VAL A 233 -32.19 22.60 9.55
C VAL A 233 -33.32 23.42 10.12
N VAL A 234 -33.99 22.90 11.15
CA VAL A 234 -34.87 23.69 11.97
C VAL A 234 -33.91 24.66 12.61
N GLU A 235 -33.85 25.88 12.07
CA GLU A 235 -33.18 26.96 12.78
C GLU A 235 -33.82 27.00 14.16
N ASP A 236 -33.01 26.62 15.15
CA ASP A 236 -33.38 26.75 16.54
C ASP A 236 -33.84 28.22 16.75
N PRO A 237 -35.12 28.46 17.13
CA PRO A 237 -35.68 29.81 17.21
C PRO A 237 -34.86 30.71 18.14
N ASP A 238 -34.12 30.12 19.08
CA ASP A 238 -33.25 30.83 20.00
C ASP A 238 -32.01 31.41 19.29
N VAL A 239 -31.48 30.73 18.26
CA VAL A 239 -30.33 31.23 17.47
C VAL A 239 -30.74 32.41 16.59
N ALA A 240 -31.96 32.39 16.04
CA ALA A 240 -32.49 33.51 15.26
C ALA A 240 -32.76 34.74 16.14
N LEU A 241 -33.25 34.54 17.37
CA LEU A 241 -33.44 35.59 18.36
C LEU A 241 -32.10 36.24 18.74
N LEU A 242 -31.07 35.44 19.02
CA LEU A 242 -29.74 35.92 19.40
C LEU A 242 -29.07 36.74 18.30
N ARG A 243 -29.22 36.34 17.02
CA ARG A 243 -28.70 37.13 15.89
C ARG A 243 -29.40 38.48 15.74
N ARG A 244 -30.72 38.53 15.93
CA ARG A 244 -31.48 39.80 15.87
C ARG A 244 -31.11 40.74 17.00
N LEU A 245 -30.95 40.21 18.21
CA LEU A 245 -30.59 40.99 19.39
C LEU A 245 -29.17 41.58 19.24
N ARG A 246 -28.23 40.80 18.71
CA ARG A 246 -26.90 41.28 18.35
C ARG A 246 -26.95 42.41 17.31
N ALA A 247 -27.70 42.24 16.22
CA ALA A 247 -27.80 43.27 15.18
C ALA A 247 -28.42 44.58 15.70
N GLY A 248 -29.38 44.50 16.63
CA GLY A 248 -29.97 45.68 17.26
C GLY A 248 -29.02 46.42 18.20
N LEU A 249 -28.10 45.70 18.86
CA LEU A 249 -27.07 46.30 19.71
C LEU A 249 -25.92 46.91 18.92
N GLU A 250 -25.56 46.34 17.77
CA GLU A 250 -24.52 46.89 16.87
C GLU A 250 -24.98 48.15 16.11
N ALA A 251 -26.27 48.49 16.15
CA ALA A 251 -26.86 49.65 15.49
C ALA A 251 -27.07 50.87 16.42
N LEU A 252 -26.59 50.80 17.67
CA LEU A 252 -26.54 51.91 18.64
C LEU A 252 -25.10 52.45 18.75
#